data_AF-A0A448MRM1-F1
#
_entry.id   AF-A0A448MRM1-F1
#
_cell.length_a   1.000
_cell.length_b   1.000
_cell.length_c   1.000
_cell.angle_alpha   90.00
_cell.angle_beta   90.00
_cell.angle_gamma   90.00
#
_symmetry.space_group_name_H-M   'P 1'
#
loop_
_entity.id
_entity.type
_entity.pdbx_description
1 polymer ?
#
loop_
_entity_poly.entity_id
_entity_poly.type
_entity_poly.pdbx_seq_one_letter_code
_entity_poly.pdbx_strand_id
1 'polypeptide(L)'
;MALSGDFILGDKIESYSNKFRININNLSPDEFYQFLPNTSKYMHLRELVYFLLKDPLPYDISLGLYPGTQSTFVLGDENSSLLGWTTLMNFSGEETYNLSNVLIEGGI
;
A
#
# COMPACT_ATOMS: atom_id res chain seq x y z
N MET A 1 -2.17 -18.21 -43.11
CA MET A 1 -2.61 -18.63 -41.77
C MET A 1 -2.71 -17.36 -40.94
N ALA A 2 -3.91 -16.80 -40.81
CA ALA A 2 -4.13 -15.52 -40.14
C ALA A 2 -4.55 -15.78 -38.69
N LEU A 3 -3.80 -15.23 -37.73
CA LEU A 3 -4.15 -15.22 -36.31
C LEU A 3 -5.27 -14.19 -36.12
N SER A 4 -6.50 -14.62 -36.33
CA SER A 4 -7.72 -13.84 -36.15
C SER A 4 -8.09 -13.83 -34.68
N GLY A 5 -8.10 -12.64 -34.05
CA GLY A 5 -8.80 -12.41 -32.79
C GLY A 5 -8.03 -11.55 -31.78
N ASP A 6 -6.78 -11.94 -31.48
CA ASP A 6 -6.16 -11.55 -30.21
C ASP A 6 -4.85 -10.75 -30.37
N PHE A 7 -4.70 -10.02 -31.46
CA PHE A 7 -3.50 -9.18 -31.66
C PHE A 7 -3.77 -7.77 -31.15
N ILE A 8 -3.30 -7.47 -29.94
CA ILE A 8 -3.36 -6.14 -29.34
C ILE A 8 -2.03 -5.44 -29.61
N LEU A 9 -2.08 -4.28 -30.30
CA LEU A 9 -0.93 -3.42 -30.55
C LEU A 9 -1.02 -2.20 -29.62
N GLY A 10 -0.15 -2.12 -28.61
CA GLY A 10 -0.11 -1.02 -27.65
C GLY A 10 0.99 -1.24 -26.60
N ASP A 11 1.44 -0.16 -25.95
CA ASP A 11 2.53 -0.18 -24.95
C ASP A 11 2.10 -0.73 -23.58
N LYS A 12 0.78 -0.75 -23.31
CA LYS A 12 0.20 -1.23 -22.04
C LYS A 12 -1.14 -1.93 -22.29
N ILE A 13 -1.38 -3.02 -21.56
CA ILE A 13 -2.65 -3.79 -21.58
C ILE A 13 -3.18 -3.87 -20.16
N GLU A 14 -4.47 -3.59 -19.99
CA GLU A 14 -5.14 -3.74 -18.69
C GLU A 14 -5.42 -5.21 -18.40
N SER A 15 -5.21 -5.61 -17.15
CA SER A 15 -5.59 -6.93 -16.67
C SER A 15 -6.37 -6.79 -15.37
N TYR A 16 -7.51 -7.48 -15.32
CA TYR A 16 -8.43 -7.47 -14.18
C TYR A 16 -8.34 -8.75 -13.33
N SER A 17 -7.63 -9.78 -13.80
CA SER A 17 -7.53 -11.10 -13.15
C SER A 17 -6.17 -11.41 -12.54
N ASN A 18 -5.14 -10.62 -12.85
CA ASN A 18 -3.75 -11.01 -12.61
C ASN A 18 -3.13 -10.33 -11.37
N LYS A 19 -3.90 -9.54 -10.63
CA LYS A 19 -3.45 -8.84 -9.43
C LYS A 19 -4.63 -8.64 -8.49
N PHE A 20 -4.42 -8.84 -7.19
CA PHE A 20 -5.42 -8.53 -6.19
C PHE A 20 -4.86 -7.59 -5.13
N ARG A 21 -5.75 -6.96 -4.34
CA ARG A 21 -5.39 -6.01 -3.31
C ARG A 21 -5.95 -6.44 -1.96
N ILE A 22 -5.10 -6.37 -0.94
CA ILE A 22 -5.47 -6.58 0.46
C ILE A 22 -5.70 -5.20 1.08
N ASN A 23 -6.93 -4.88 1.47
CA ASN A 23 -7.25 -3.61 2.13
C ASN A 23 -7.36 -3.84 3.64
N ILE A 24 -6.49 -3.19 4.42
CA ILE A 24 -6.52 -3.17 5.87
C ILE A 24 -6.95 -1.76 6.29
N ASN A 25 -8.21 -1.59 6.63
CA ASN A 25 -8.79 -0.28 6.95
C ASN A 25 -8.90 -0.07 8.46
N ASN A 26 -9.22 1.16 8.86
CA ASN A 26 -9.51 1.55 10.24
C ASN A 26 -8.33 1.30 11.21
N LEU A 27 -7.10 1.41 10.73
CA LEU A 27 -5.91 1.28 11.56
C LEU A 27 -5.74 2.51 12.46
N SER A 28 -5.35 2.28 13.70
CA SER A 28 -4.79 3.34 14.56
C SER A 28 -3.40 3.75 14.07
N PRO A 29 -2.89 4.95 14.44
CA PRO A 29 -1.52 5.36 14.08
C PRO A 29 -0.47 4.31 14.39
N ASP A 30 -0.48 3.79 15.62
CA ASP A 30 0.51 2.80 16.09
C ASP A 30 0.45 1.50 15.29
N GLU A 31 -0.75 1.05 14.92
CA GLU A 31 -0.91 -0.14 14.09
C GLU A 31 -0.46 0.12 12.65
N PHE A 32 -0.80 1.29 12.10
CA PHE A 32 -0.39 1.70 10.77
C PHE A 32 1.12 1.64 10.61
N TYR A 33 1.88 2.22 11.55
CA TYR A 33 3.35 2.17 11.53
C TYR A 33 3.89 0.76 11.59
N GLN A 34 3.22 -0.15 12.31
CA GLN A 34 3.66 -1.54 12.39
C GLN A 34 3.44 -2.32 11.09
N PHE A 35 2.50 -1.89 10.24
CA PHE A 35 2.27 -2.50 8.94
C PHE A 35 3.11 -1.88 7.81
N LEU A 36 3.98 -0.90 8.12
CA LEU A 36 4.93 -0.38 7.16
C LEU A 36 6.05 -1.39 6.87
N PRO A 37 6.70 -1.29 5.68
CA PRO A 37 7.81 -2.15 5.32
C PRO A 37 8.93 -2.02 6.33
N ASN A 38 9.71 -3.09 6.48
CA ASN A 38 10.77 -3.24 7.48
C ASN A 38 10.27 -3.45 8.92
N THR A 39 8.95 -3.53 9.16
CA THR A 39 8.42 -3.90 10.47
C THR A 39 8.05 -5.39 10.55
N SER A 40 8.14 -5.96 11.75
CA SER A 40 7.83 -7.37 11.99
C SER A 40 6.38 -7.75 11.61
N LYS A 41 5.39 -6.89 11.87
CA LYS A 41 3.99 -7.19 11.48
C LYS A 41 3.81 -7.24 9.96
N TYR A 42 4.49 -6.38 9.20
CA TYR A 42 4.49 -6.46 7.74
C TYR A 42 5.08 -7.79 7.23
N MET A 43 6.18 -8.26 7.84
CA MET A 43 6.77 -9.56 7.50
C MET A 43 5.81 -10.73 7.79
N HIS A 44 5.18 -10.75 8.96
CA HIS A 44 4.19 -11.78 9.29
C HIS A 44 2.98 -11.75 8.35
N LEU A 45 2.50 -10.56 7.98
CA LEU A 45 1.42 -10.40 7.01
C LEU A 45 1.83 -10.99 5.65
N ARG A 46 3.04 -10.66 5.18
CA ARG A 46 3.60 -11.21 3.94
C ARG A 46 3.66 -12.74 3.98
N GLU A 47 4.19 -13.32 5.05
CA GLU A 47 4.25 -14.78 5.23
C GLU A 47 2.88 -15.44 5.27
N LEU A 48 1.91 -14.82 5.95
CA LEU A 48 0.51 -15.29 5.97
C LEU A 48 -0.08 -15.30 4.56
N VAL A 49 0.14 -14.23 3.79
CA VAL A 49 -0.33 -14.13 2.41
C VAL A 49 0.31 -15.21 1.55
N TYR A 50 1.64 -15.42 1.63
CA TYR A 50 2.31 -16.52 0.94
C TYR A 50 1.78 -17.89 1.33
N PHE A 51 1.49 -18.11 2.61
CA PHE A 51 0.97 -19.38 3.09
C PHE A 51 -0.45 -19.65 2.55
N LEU A 52 -1.30 -18.62 2.48
CA LEU A 52 -2.68 -18.75 2.01
C LEU A 52 -2.78 -18.83 0.48
N LEU A 53 -1.84 -18.20 -0.24
CA LEU A 53 -1.80 -18.23 -1.69
C LEU A 53 -1.17 -19.52 -2.20
N LYS A 54 -2.00 -20.39 -2.76
CA LYS A 54 -1.56 -21.63 -3.42
C LYS A 54 -0.75 -21.37 -4.70
N ASP A 55 -1.07 -20.29 -5.41
CA ASP A 55 -0.32 -19.77 -6.56
C ASP A 55 0.05 -18.31 -6.26
N PRO A 56 1.33 -17.91 -6.37
CA PRO A 56 1.77 -16.56 -6.03
C PRO A 56 1.30 -15.57 -7.09
N LEU A 57 0.06 -15.10 -6.95
CA LEU A 57 -0.44 -13.95 -7.69
C LEU A 57 0.20 -12.67 -7.12
N PRO A 58 0.58 -11.71 -7.98
CA PRO A 58 0.98 -10.38 -7.53
C PRO A 58 -0.11 -9.76 -6.66
N TYR A 59 0.28 -9.18 -5.53
CA TYR A 59 -0.65 -8.48 -4.65
C TYR A 59 -0.11 -7.13 -4.19
N ASP A 60 -1.05 -6.22 -3.95
CA ASP A 60 -0.80 -4.95 -3.26
C ASP A 60 -1.43 -4.99 -1.86
N ILE A 61 -0.81 -4.28 -0.92
CA ILE A 61 -1.40 -4.03 0.40
C ILE A 61 -1.79 -2.57 0.47
N SER A 62 -3.04 -2.27 0.81
CA SER A 62 -3.48 -0.92 1.13
C SER A 62 -3.77 -0.81 2.61
N LEU A 63 -3.15 0.17 3.26
CA LEU A 63 -3.33 0.49 4.66
C LEU A 63 -4.17 1.77 4.77
N GLY A 64 -5.38 1.65 5.30
CA GLY A 64 -6.30 2.75 5.57
C GLY A 64 -6.27 3.14 7.03
N LEU A 65 -6.02 4.41 7.31
CA LEU A 65 -6.08 4.98 8.65
C LEU A 65 -7.51 5.33 9.03
N TYR A 66 -7.81 5.37 10.33
CA TYR A 66 -9.14 5.74 10.80
C TYR A 66 -9.51 7.18 10.37
N PRO A 67 -10.71 7.41 9.83
CA PRO A 67 -11.14 8.73 9.39
C PRO A 67 -11.26 9.69 10.58
N GLY A 68 -10.33 10.65 10.66
CA GLY A 68 -10.23 11.61 11.77
C GLY A 68 -8.94 11.46 12.58
N THR A 69 -8.11 10.46 12.27
CA THR A 69 -6.76 10.36 12.81
C THR A 69 -5.91 11.48 12.24
N GLN A 70 -5.39 12.29 13.16
CA GLN A 70 -4.43 13.34 12.86
C GLN A 70 -3.03 12.75 13.07
N SER A 71 -2.22 12.77 12.03
CA SER A 71 -0.79 12.48 12.16
C SER A 71 -0.01 13.77 11.97
N THR A 72 1.06 13.94 12.74
CA THR A 72 1.97 15.09 12.66
C THR A 72 3.24 14.63 11.97
N PHE A 73 3.69 15.40 10.98
CA PHE A 73 4.93 15.11 10.26
C PHE A 73 6.07 15.83 10.98
N VAL A 74 6.93 15.08 11.64
CA VAL A 74 8.11 15.63 12.32
C VAL A 74 9.35 15.17 11.56
N LEU A 75 9.98 16.11 10.87
CA LEU A 75 11.19 15.84 10.12
C LEU A 75 12.31 15.34 11.07
N GLY A 76 12.81 14.14 10.83
CA GLY A 76 13.86 13.51 11.65
C GLY A 76 13.33 12.58 12.75
N ASP A 77 12.02 12.46 12.90
CA ASP A 77 11.41 11.38 13.68
C ASP A 77 11.26 10.12 12.82
N GLU A 78 11.64 8.98 13.37
CA GLU A 78 11.70 7.68 12.69
C GLU A 78 10.32 7.16 12.28
N ASN A 79 9.27 7.58 12.99
CA ASN A 79 7.92 7.12 12.74
C ASN A 79 7.17 8.02 11.75
N SER A 80 7.48 9.32 11.67
CA SER A 80 6.72 10.25 10.81
C SER A 80 7.40 10.63 9.50
N SER A 81 8.70 10.34 9.29
CA SER A 81 9.50 10.82 8.14
C SER A 81 9.70 9.83 6.98
N LEU A 82 8.82 8.86 6.77
CA LEU A 82 8.94 7.87 5.69
C LEU A 82 8.33 8.37 4.36
N LEU A 83 9.22 8.73 3.43
CA LEU A 83 8.87 9.36 2.16
C LEU A 83 8.01 8.43 1.28
N GLY A 84 6.79 8.86 0.94
CA GLY A 84 5.82 8.08 0.15
C GLY A 84 4.83 7.24 0.98
N TRP A 85 4.98 7.21 2.31
CA TRP A 85 4.17 6.38 3.22
C TRP A 85 3.56 7.20 4.35
N THR A 86 4.33 8.11 4.94
CA THR A 86 3.91 8.97 6.05
C THR A 86 4.19 10.45 5.75
N THR A 87 5.08 10.73 4.80
CA THR A 87 5.32 12.10 4.32
C THR A 87 4.20 12.56 3.39
N LEU A 88 3.26 13.33 3.93
CA LEU A 88 2.31 14.12 3.14
C LEU A 88 2.72 15.59 3.18
N MET A 89 3.05 16.15 2.02
CA MET A 89 3.37 17.58 1.91
C MET A 89 2.07 18.38 1.80
N ASN A 90 1.80 19.24 2.78
CA ASN A 90 0.77 20.26 2.68
C ASN A 90 1.43 21.63 2.48
N PHE A 91 0.90 22.42 1.55
CA PHE A 91 1.35 23.80 1.30
C PHE A 91 0.60 24.82 2.16
N SER A 92 -0.48 24.42 2.86
CA SER A 92 -1.08 25.22 3.92
C SER A 92 -0.44 24.84 5.26
N GLY A 93 0.03 25.81 6.04
CA GLY A 93 0.81 25.64 7.28
C GLY A 93 0.06 25.04 8.46
N GLU A 94 -0.71 23.97 8.25
CA GLU A 94 -1.33 23.15 9.29
C GLU A 94 -0.44 21.92 9.57
N GLU A 95 -0.13 21.68 10.84
CA GLU A 95 0.82 20.64 11.27
C GLU A 95 0.22 19.21 11.25
N THR A 96 -1.10 19.09 11.11
CA THR A 96 -1.85 17.83 11.19
C THR A 96 -2.56 17.51 9.88
N TYR A 97 -2.44 16.26 9.42
CA TYR A 97 -3.05 15.80 8.18
C TYR A 97 -3.93 14.56 8.38
N ASN A 98 -4.92 14.43 7.49
CA ASN A 98 -5.78 13.26 7.38
C ASN A 98 -5.15 12.29 6.37
N LEU A 99 -4.42 11.28 6.87
CA LEU A 99 -4.04 10.13 6.06
C LEU A 99 -5.30 9.28 5.86
N SER A 100 -5.78 9.18 4.62
CA SER A 100 -6.91 8.32 4.31
C SER A 100 -6.42 6.90 4.03
N ASN A 101 -5.57 6.72 3.01
CA ASN A 101 -5.03 5.41 2.63
C ASN A 101 -3.62 5.51 2.04
N VAL A 102 -2.81 4.48 2.28
CA VAL A 102 -1.48 4.29 1.69
C VAL A 102 -1.46 2.96 0.94
N LEU A 103 -0.83 2.95 -0.24
CA LEU A 103 -0.70 1.78 -1.10
C LEU A 103 0.75 1.30 -1.09
N ILE A 104 0.92 0.04 -0.74
CA ILE A 104 2.17 -0.70 -0.76
C ILE A 104 2.13 -1.57 -2.00
N GLU A 105 2.87 -1.18 -3.03
CA GLU A 105 2.99 -1.95 -4.27
C GLU A 105 4.07 -3.02 -4.14
N GLY A 106 3.76 -4.23 -4.62
CA GLY A 106 4.79 -5.24 -4.89
C GLY A 106 5.15 -6.13 -3.70
N GLY A 107 4.15 -6.81 -3.14
CA GLY A 107 4.43 -8.04 -2.38
C GLY A 107 5.00 -9.12 -3.31
N ILE A 108 6.33 -9.12 -3.49
CA ILE A 108 7.11 -10.18 -4.18
C ILE A 108 7.85 -10.99 -3.13
#